data_AF-A0A382IDI1-F1
#
_entry.id   AF-A0A382IDI1-F1
#
_cell.length_a   1.000
_cell.length_b   1.000
_cell.length_c   1.000
_cell.angle_alpha   90.00
_cell.angle_beta   90.00
_cell.angle_gamma   90.00
#
_symmetry.space_group_name_H-M   'P 1'
#
loop_
_entity.id
_entity.type
_entity.pdbx_description
1 polymer ?
#
loop_
_entity_poly.entity_id
_entity_poly.type
_entity_poly.pdbx_seq_one_letter_code
_entity_poly.pdbx_strand_id
1 'polypeptide(L)'
;MAKKCLGVREDTGDPCKRSAGKGSDFCFAHRSQEGDERIPYLQHDVVHCPEDGQKLSYIPMDNQFVCDMCGGVLQNAKDINPMALESILELPEVADEGLEIRCPTCSTNNDKTESLLQLAFGEFFISDFFAVEWEFTTGSGHLARHFQGVSNVGHCKVCGSTWFCGSGDLDASGTKISQKFKKLTWRDAFRRIRKSGNLWKLLGKGSERGIFGGGNPFGEEEQSRLRESRLRAIDWVTEREERDDARLCRYVDSSGERCNKSKSQKGSDYCYKHRPK
;
A
#
# COMPACT_ATOMS: atom_id res chain seq x y z
N MET A 1 -41.40 0.79 -10.85
CA MET A 1 -40.33 -0.03 -10.22
C MET A 1 -39.89 0.66 -8.93
N ALA A 2 -39.58 -0.07 -7.86
CA ALA A 2 -39.07 0.54 -6.63
C ALA A 2 -37.67 1.15 -6.87
N LYS A 3 -37.43 2.37 -6.38
CA LYS A 3 -36.11 3.02 -6.44
C LYS A 3 -35.10 2.13 -5.71
N LYS A 4 -33.91 1.93 -6.27
CA LYS A 4 -32.81 1.21 -5.58
C LYS A 4 -32.19 2.11 -4.52
N CYS A 5 -31.73 1.51 -3.43
CA CYS A 5 -30.97 2.19 -2.39
C CYS A 5 -29.65 2.73 -2.98
N LEU A 6 -29.36 4.02 -2.76
CA LEU A 6 -28.09 4.63 -3.16
C LEU A 6 -26.92 4.26 -2.25
N GLY A 7 -27.22 3.83 -1.01
CA GLY A 7 -26.20 3.44 -0.03
C GLY A 7 -25.26 2.33 -0.52
N VAL A 8 -24.09 2.30 0.09
CA VAL A 8 -23.05 1.29 -0.16
C VAL A 8 -22.73 0.54 1.12
N ARG A 9 -22.19 -0.66 1.00
CA ARG A 9 -21.71 -1.43 2.14
C ARG A 9 -20.59 -0.68 2.85
N GLU A 10 -20.73 -0.49 4.16
CA GLU A 10 -19.75 0.25 4.96
C GLU A 10 -18.36 -0.40 4.97
N ASP A 11 -18.28 -1.73 4.81
CA ASP A 11 -17.05 -2.52 4.90
C ASP A 11 -16.32 -2.71 3.55
N THR A 12 -17.08 -2.77 2.45
CA THR A 12 -16.52 -3.05 1.11
C THR A 12 -16.69 -1.89 0.11
N GLY A 13 -17.62 -0.98 0.35
CA GLY A 13 -18.00 0.03 -0.64
C GLY A 13 -18.92 -0.47 -1.76
N ASP A 14 -19.33 -1.74 -1.71
CA ASP A 14 -20.19 -2.32 -2.75
C ASP A 14 -21.58 -1.66 -2.76
N PRO A 15 -22.18 -1.40 -3.93
CA PRO A 15 -23.53 -0.87 -4.02
C PRO A 15 -24.57 -1.75 -3.32
N CYS A 16 -25.51 -1.11 -2.61
CA CYS A 16 -26.62 -1.81 -2.00
C CYS A 16 -27.56 -2.41 -3.06
N LYS A 17 -27.87 -3.70 -2.90
CA LYS A 17 -28.81 -4.41 -3.79
C LYS A 17 -30.28 -4.28 -3.36
N ARG A 18 -30.57 -3.60 -2.24
CA ARG A 18 -31.93 -3.44 -1.69
C ARG A 18 -32.67 -2.27 -2.33
N SER A 19 -34.00 -2.31 -2.25
CA SER A 19 -34.83 -1.15 -2.60
C SER A 19 -34.73 -0.07 -1.53
N ALA A 20 -34.84 1.19 -1.94
CA ALA A 20 -34.91 2.34 -1.05
C ALA A 20 -36.21 2.34 -0.23
N GLY A 21 -36.18 2.98 0.93
CA GLY A 21 -37.36 3.18 1.77
C GLY A 21 -38.34 4.17 1.15
N LYS A 22 -39.58 4.18 1.64
CA LYS A 22 -40.59 5.16 1.19
C LYS A 22 -40.16 6.56 1.62
N GLY A 23 -39.94 7.47 0.66
CA GLY A 23 -39.56 8.86 0.91
C GLY A 23 -38.08 9.10 1.24
N SER A 24 -37.23 8.10 1.05
CA SER A 24 -35.77 8.21 1.19
C SER A 24 -35.09 7.55 0.00
N ASP A 25 -33.86 7.97 -0.28
CA ASP A 25 -33.00 7.38 -1.30
C ASP A 25 -32.21 6.18 -0.76
N PHE A 26 -32.33 5.92 0.54
CA PHE A 26 -31.64 4.87 1.26
C PHE A 26 -32.62 3.82 1.77
N CYS A 27 -32.17 2.57 1.89
CA CYS A 27 -32.92 1.57 2.64
C CYS A 27 -32.71 1.78 4.15
N PHE A 28 -33.55 1.15 4.98
CA PHE A 28 -33.46 1.28 6.44
C PHE A 28 -32.04 1.04 6.99
N ALA A 29 -31.30 0.08 6.41
CA ALA A 29 -29.95 -0.27 6.84
C ALA A 29 -28.87 0.76 6.43
N HIS A 30 -29.13 1.61 5.43
CA HIS A 30 -28.19 2.65 4.99
C HIS A 30 -28.69 4.05 5.29
N ARG A 31 -29.65 4.20 6.20
CA ARG A 31 -30.21 5.51 6.55
C ARG A 31 -29.17 6.43 7.22
N SER A 32 -28.18 5.84 7.89
CA SER A 32 -27.02 6.56 8.45
C SER A 32 -26.20 7.30 7.38
N GLN A 33 -26.29 6.87 6.11
CA GLN A 33 -25.54 7.43 4.98
C GLN A 33 -26.25 8.62 4.30
N GLU A 34 -27.48 8.95 4.72
CA GLU A 34 -28.30 9.99 4.08
C GLU A 34 -27.71 11.40 4.20
N GLY A 35 -26.80 11.62 5.16
CA GLY A 35 -26.05 12.88 5.32
C GLY A 35 -24.64 12.88 4.70
N ASP A 36 -24.17 11.77 4.14
CA ASP A 36 -22.88 11.73 3.45
C ASP A 36 -23.09 12.21 2.00
N GLU A 37 -22.68 13.45 1.74
CA GLU A 37 -22.83 14.09 0.43
C GLU A 37 -22.10 13.34 -0.68
N ARG A 38 -21.09 12.51 -0.38
CA ARG A 38 -20.35 11.75 -1.41
C ARG A 38 -21.17 10.59 -1.96
N ILE A 39 -21.91 9.89 -1.09
CA ILE A 39 -22.58 8.63 -1.41
C ILE A 39 -23.58 8.74 -2.57
N PRO A 40 -24.42 9.79 -2.65
CA PRO A 40 -25.29 10.03 -3.81
C PRO A 40 -24.55 10.20 -5.14
N TYR A 41 -23.30 10.69 -5.13
CA TYR A 41 -22.52 11.02 -6.34
C TYR A 41 -21.40 10.03 -6.67
N LEU A 42 -21.19 8.96 -5.88
CA LEU A 42 -20.17 7.93 -6.14
C LEU A 42 -20.25 7.26 -7.53
N GLN A 43 -21.42 7.32 -8.18
CA GLN A 43 -21.60 6.80 -9.54
C GLN A 43 -21.07 7.77 -10.62
N HIS A 44 -20.92 9.05 -10.28
CA HIS A 44 -20.44 10.12 -11.15
C HIS A 44 -18.96 10.45 -10.87
N ASP A 45 -18.52 10.37 -9.61
CA ASP A 45 -17.14 10.60 -9.19
C ASP A 45 -16.32 9.30 -9.24
N VAL A 46 -16.21 8.71 -10.44
CA VAL A 46 -15.53 7.43 -10.65
C VAL A 46 -14.03 7.62 -10.72
N VAL A 47 -13.35 7.38 -9.60
CA VAL A 47 -11.88 7.44 -9.50
C VAL A 47 -11.24 6.12 -9.90
N HIS A 48 -10.11 6.17 -10.61
CA HIS A 48 -9.36 5.00 -11.06
C HIS A 48 -7.99 4.92 -10.37
N CYS A 49 -7.53 3.71 -10.09
CA CYS A 49 -6.19 3.43 -9.60
C CYS A 49 -5.18 3.83 -10.69
N PRO A 50 -4.13 4.58 -10.34
CA PRO A 50 -3.21 5.06 -11.35
C PRO A 50 -2.12 4.01 -11.70
N GLU A 51 -2.07 2.89 -10.98
CA GLU A 51 -1.16 1.77 -11.28
C GLU A 51 -1.77 0.73 -12.23
N ASP A 52 -3.05 0.36 -12.01
CA ASP A 52 -3.71 -0.72 -12.76
C ASP A 52 -4.96 -0.29 -13.54
N GLY A 53 -5.36 0.98 -13.42
CA GLY A 53 -6.52 1.55 -14.11
C GLY A 53 -7.87 1.07 -13.59
N GLN A 54 -7.93 0.27 -12.52
CA GLN A 54 -9.21 -0.22 -11.99
C GLN A 54 -9.96 0.85 -11.20
N LYS A 55 -11.29 0.77 -11.21
CA LYS A 55 -12.14 1.64 -10.39
C LYS A 55 -11.81 1.46 -8.90
N LEU A 56 -11.56 2.57 -8.21
CA LEU A 56 -11.39 2.58 -6.76
C LEU A 56 -12.73 2.40 -6.05
N SER A 57 -12.71 1.62 -4.98
CA SER A 57 -13.87 1.44 -4.09
C SER A 57 -13.81 2.47 -2.97
N TYR A 58 -14.87 3.28 -2.82
CA TYR A 58 -15.01 4.14 -1.64
C TYR A 58 -15.53 3.34 -0.46
N ILE A 59 -14.80 3.32 0.64
CA ILE A 59 -15.21 2.66 1.89
C ILE A 59 -15.71 3.74 2.86
N PRO A 60 -17.02 3.88 3.10
CA PRO A 60 -17.55 4.94 3.97
C PRO A 60 -17.07 4.87 5.41
N MET A 61 -16.95 3.66 5.97
CA MET A 61 -16.51 3.47 7.35
C MET A 61 -15.10 4.05 7.59
N ASP A 62 -14.25 3.94 6.58
CA ASP A 62 -12.87 4.40 6.63
C ASP A 62 -12.71 5.80 6.00
N ASN A 63 -13.73 6.25 5.25
CA ASN A 63 -13.78 7.47 4.44
C ASN A 63 -12.50 7.61 3.57
N GLN A 64 -12.25 6.60 2.76
CA GLN A 64 -11.11 6.52 1.86
C GLN A 64 -11.45 5.73 0.59
N PHE A 65 -10.76 6.04 -0.51
CA PHE A 65 -10.83 5.25 -1.74
C PHE A 65 -9.68 4.24 -1.76
N VAL A 66 -9.98 3.01 -2.16
CA VAL A 66 -9.00 1.91 -2.13
C VAL A 66 -8.96 1.16 -3.45
N CYS A 67 -7.77 0.69 -3.82
CA CYS A 67 -7.60 -0.29 -4.89
C CYS A 67 -7.55 -1.70 -4.29
N ASP A 68 -8.43 -2.59 -4.73
CA ASP A 68 -8.46 -3.98 -4.24
C ASP A 68 -7.30 -4.84 -4.77
N MET A 69 -6.66 -4.43 -5.87
CA MET A 69 -5.61 -5.19 -6.55
C MET A 69 -4.20 -4.86 -6.07
N CYS A 70 -3.83 -3.57 -6.05
CA CYS A 70 -2.53 -3.14 -5.54
C CYS A 70 -2.57 -2.89 -4.01
N GLY A 71 -3.75 -2.63 -3.43
CA GLY A 71 -3.89 -2.26 -2.02
C GLY A 71 -3.62 -0.79 -1.73
N GLY A 72 -3.43 0.03 -2.77
CA GLY A 72 -3.20 1.46 -2.67
C GLY A 72 -4.42 2.21 -2.15
N VAL A 73 -4.18 3.39 -1.58
CA VAL A 73 -5.18 4.22 -0.91
C VAL A 73 -5.07 5.65 -1.40
N LEU A 74 -6.20 6.25 -1.76
CA LEU A 74 -6.29 7.66 -2.07
C LEU A 74 -6.91 8.42 -0.90
N GLN A 75 -6.15 9.41 -0.41
CA GLN A 75 -6.59 10.38 0.59
C GLN A 75 -6.90 11.72 -0.09
N ASN A 76 -8.05 12.30 0.24
CA ASN A 76 -8.40 13.64 -0.22
C ASN A 76 -7.66 14.71 0.59
N ALA A 77 -7.49 15.90 0.01
CA ALA A 77 -6.82 17.03 0.67
C ALA A 77 -7.39 17.39 2.05
N LYS A 78 -8.70 17.22 2.22
CA LYS A 78 -9.41 17.48 3.48
C LYS A 78 -9.26 16.36 4.52
N ASP A 79 -8.89 15.17 4.06
CA ASP A 79 -8.87 13.95 4.86
C ASP A 79 -7.45 13.60 5.34
N ILE A 80 -6.41 14.11 4.69
CA ILE A 80 -5.03 13.99 5.15
C ILE A 80 -4.72 15.01 6.25
N ASN A 81 -4.01 14.57 7.30
CA ASN A 81 -3.58 15.47 8.36
C ASN A 81 -2.44 16.39 7.85
N PRO A 82 -2.50 17.72 8.07
CA PRO A 82 -1.47 18.64 7.59
C PRO A 82 -0.06 18.32 8.07
N MET A 83 0.13 17.98 9.35
CA MET A 83 1.45 17.60 9.88
C MET A 83 1.96 16.30 9.28
N ALA A 84 1.07 15.33 9.02
CA ALA A 84 1.45 14.09 8.36
C ALA A 84 1.87 14.36 6.90
N LEU A 85 1.16 15.27 6.21
CA LEU A 85 1.52 15.70 4.87
C LEU A 85 2.88 16.41 4.87
N GLU A 86 3.10 17.37 5.78
CA GLU A 86 4.40 18.04 5.94
C GLU A 86 5.54 17.03 6.14
N SER A 87 5.37 16.07 7.06
CA SER A 87 6.36 15.00 7.26
C SER A 87 6.60 14.16 6.00
N ILE A 88 5.57 13.85 5.21
CA ILE A 88 5.73 13.12 3.93
C ILE A 88 6.53 13.96 2.93
N LEU A 89 6.25 15.25 2.82
CA LEU A 89 6.91 16.16 1.87
C LEU A 89 8.39 16.41 2.23
N GLU A 90 8.79 16.17 3.47
CA GLU A 90 10.19 16.22 3.93
C GLU A 90 10.97 14.92 3.66
N LEU A 91 10.31 13.84 3.24
CA LEU A 91 10.97 12.57 2.92
C LEU A 91 11.75 12.64 1.61
N PRO A 92 12.70 11.71 1.39
CA PRO A 92 13.44 11.66 0.15
C PRO A 92 12.50 11.47 -1.05
N GLU A 93 12.62 12.39 -2.00
CA GLU A 93 11.97 12.28 -3.30
C GLU A 93 12.60 11.12 -4.08
N VAL A 94 11.75 10.32 -4.71
CA VAL A 94 12.15 9.25 -5.61
C VAL A 94 12.30 9.86 -6.99
N ALA A 95 13.53 10.04 -7.43
CA ALA A 95 13.83 10.36 -8.82
C ALA A 95 13.48 9.14 -9.68
N ASP A 96 12.25 9.07 -10.18
CA ASP A 96 11.85 8.02 -11.12
C ASP A 96 11.49 8.68 -12.46
N GLU A 97 12.44 8.67 -13.39
CA GLU A 97 12.34 9.26 -14.75
C GLU A 97 11.30 8.57 -15.67
N GLY A 98 10.36 7.79 -15.11
CA GLY A 98 9.37 7.02 -15.86
C GLY A 98 8.03 6.74 -15.17
N LEU A 99 7.80 7.25 -13.95
CA LEU A 99 6.50 7.10 -13.25
C LEU A 99 5.63 8.35 -13.43
N GLU A 100 5.22 8.61 -14.67
CA GLU A 100 4.16 9.59 -14.99
C GLU A 100 2.79 9.06 -14.55
N ILE A 101 2.57 9.01 -13.24
CA ILE A 101 1.33 8.55 -12.62
C ILE A 101 0.36 9.72 -12.58
N ARG A 102 -0.75 9.62 -13.32
CA ARG A 102 -1.78 10.65 -13.32
C ARG A 102 -2.52 10.72 -11.99
N CYS A 103 -2.85 11.93 -11.54
CA CYS A 103 -3.62 12.13 -10.33
C CYS A 103 -5.02 11.49 -10.49
N PRO A 104 -5.39 10.52 -9.64
CA PRO A 104 -6.69 9.85 -9.73
C PRO A 104 -7.88 10.81 -9.70
N THR A 105 -7.79 11.89 -8.92
CA THR A 105 -8.86 12.88 -8.74
C THR A 105 -8.97 13.85 -9.91
N CYS A 106 -7.85 14.29 -10.46
CA CYS A 106 -7.85 15.24 -11.59
C CYS A 106 -8.22 14.55 -12.91
N SER A 107 -7.88 13.27 -13.05
CA SER A 107 -8.08 12.48 -14.28
C SER A 107 -9.54 12.09 -14.55
N THR A 108 -10.47 12.39 -13.65
CA THR A 108 -11.88 12.01 -13.77
C THR A 108 -12.78 13.14 -14.27
N ASN A 109 -12.25 14.35 -14.44
CA ASN A 109 -13.00 15.52 -14.91
C ASN A 109 -13.03 15.62 -16.45
N ASN A 110 -13.62 14.62 -17.10
CA ASN A 110 -14.07 14.71 -18.50
C ASN A 110 -15.26 15.70 -18.53
N ASP A 111 -15.33 16.82 -19.25
CA ASP A 111 -15.16 16.96 -20.70
C ASP A 111 -14.85 18.42 -21.14
N LYS A 112 -14.53 19.35 -20.24
CA LYS A 112 -14.21 20.77 -20.58
C LYS A 112 -13.16 21.43 -19.69
N THR A 113 -13.06 21.00 -18.45
CA THR A 113 -12.08 21.49 -17.46
C THR A 113 -10.72 20.84 -17.66
N GLU A 114 -10.66 19.59 -18.10
CA GLU A 114 -9.40 18.90 -18.45
C GLU A 114 -8.60 19.71 -19.49
N SER A 115 -9.24 20.15 -20.58
CA SER A 115 -8.57 20.96 -21.62
C SER A 115 -8.09 22.31 -21.12
N LEU A 116 -8.83 23.01 -20.24
CA LEU A 116 -8.41 24.31 -19.70
C LEU A 116 -7.34 24.20 -18.62
N LEU A 117 -7.46 23.21 -17.74
CA LEU A 117 -6.48 22.95 -16.69
C LEU A 117 -5.18 22.36 -17.29
N GLN A 118 -5.25 21.60 -18.38
CA GLN A 118 -4.09 21.08 -19.10
C GLN A 118 -3.37 22.18 -19.88
N LEU A 119 -4.12 23.14 -20.44
CA LEU A 119 -3.56 24.36 -21.03
C LEU A 119 -2.95 25.32 -20.00
N ALA A 120 -3.46 25.35 -18.76
CA ALA A 120 -2.99 26.25 -17.70
C ALA A 120 -1.86 25.66 -16.84
N PHE A 121 -1.82 24.34 -16.64
CA PHE A 121 -0.93 23.66 -15.68
C PHE A 121 -0.17 22.44 -16.25
N GLY A 122 -0.36 22.08 -17.52
CA GLY A 122 0.21 20.85 -18.10
C GLY A 122 -0.58 19.58 -17.77
N GLU A 123 -0.08 18.40 -18.14
CA GLU A 123 -0.70 17.12 -17.78
C GLU A 123 -0.77 16.92 -16.25
N PHE A 124 -1.87 16.33 -15.76
CA PHE A 124 -2.18 16.18 -14.33
C PHE A 124 -1.40 15.07 -13.63
N PHE A 125 -0.09 15.15 -13.69
CA PHE A 125 0.77 14.18 -13.02
C PHE A 125 0.82 14.44 -11.53
N ILE A 126 0.92 13.36 -10.77
CA ILE A 126 1.54 13.41 -9.47
C ILE A 126 3.03 13.66 -9.76
N SER A 127 3.50 14.88 -9.50
CA SER A 127 4.84 15.31 -9.89
C SER A 127 5.93 14.89 -8.91
N ASP A 128 5.57 14.72 -7.65
CA ASP A 128 6.52 14.47 -6.57
C ASP A 128 6.13 13.16 -5.88
N PHE A 129 7.03 12.18 -5.96
CA PHE A 129 6.91 10.89 -5.28
C PHE A 129 7.89 10.81 -4.12
N PHE A 130 7.40 10.43 -2.95
CA PHE A 130 8.19 10.28 -1.74
C PHE A 130 8.29 8.80 -1.38
N ALA A 131 9.48 8.33 -1.05
CA ALA A 131 9.69 6.97 -0.58
C ALA A 131 9.27 6.86 0.89
N VAL A 132 8.27 6.02 1.18
CA VAL A 132 7.81 5.79 2.55
C VAL A 132 8.04 4.33 2.93
N GLU A 133 8.85 4.14 3.96
CA GLU A 133 9.12 2.86 4.60
C GLU A 133 7.89 2.40 5.39
N TRP A 134 7.60 1.10 5.37
CA TRP A 134 6.50 0.48 6.11
C TRP A 134 6.93 -0.89 6.64
N GLU A 135 6.37 -1.31 7.78
CA GLU A 135 6.54 -2.68 8.29
C GLU A 135 5.25 -3.16 8.95
N PHE A 136 4.88 -4.43 8.80
CA PHE A 136 3.74 -4.96 9.55
C PHE A 136 3.93 -6.43 9.90
N THR A 137 3.31 -6.82 11.01
CA THR A 137 3.34 -8.20 11.50
C THR A 137 1.98 -8.84 11.36
N THR A 138 1.95 -10.06 10.85
CA THR A 138 0.73 -10.89 10.78
C THR A 138 0.89 -12.15 11.62
N GLY A 139 -0.19 -12.67 12.17
CA GLY A 139 -0.15 -13.85 13.03
C GLY A 139 0.24 -13.54 14.47
N SER A 140 0.51 -14.59 15.25
CA SER A 140 0.93 -14.50 16.65
C SER A 140 1.90 -15.64 17.01
N GLY A 141 2.77 -15.37 17.98
CA GLY A 141 3.77 -16.34 18.45
C GLY A 141 4.69 -16.83 17.34
N HIS A 142 4.97 -18.13 17.30
CA HIS A 142 5.86 -18.76 16.31
C HIS A 142 5.33 -18.73 14.86
N LEU A 143 4.06 -18.36 14.65
CA LEU A 143 3.47 -18.20 13.32
C LEU A 143 3.50 -16.74 12.85
N ALA A 144 4.09 -15.84 13.65
CA ALA A 144 4.22 -14.45 13.27
C ALA A 144 5.10 -14.32 12.01
N ARG A 145 4.62 -13.52 11.05
CA ARG A 145 5.37 -13.14 9.86
C ARG A 145 5.52 -11.64 9.85
N HIS A 146 6.76 -11.20 9.73
CA HIS A 146 7.12 -9.79 9.62
C HIS A 146 7.33 -9.47 8.14
N PHE A 147 6.72 -8.39 7.69
CA PHE A 147 6.83 -7.87 6.34
C PHE A 147 7.30 -6.43 6.41
N GLN A 148 8.12 -6.00 5.45
CA GLN A 148 8.63 -4.64 5.39
C GLN A 148 9.01 -4.25 3.98
N GLY A 149 8.95 -2.96 3.67
CA GLY A 149 9.26 -2.46 2.34
C GLY A 149 9.12 -0.95 2.23
N VAL A 150 9.19 -0.48 0.99
CA VAL A 150 9.01 0.92 0.62
C VAL A 150 7.80 1.01 -0.29
N SER A 151 6.94 2.01 -0.11
CA SER A 151 5.93 2.38 -1.10
C SER A 151 6.17 3.82 -1.53
N ASN A 152 5.89 4.10 -2.79
CA ASN A 152 5.86 5.46 -3.28
C ASN A 152 4.58 6.16 -2.79
N VAL A 153 4.71 7.40 -2.36
CA VAL A 153 3.58 8.25 -1.97
C VAL A 153 3.61 9.48 -2.82
N GLY A 154 2.51 9.70 -3.52
CA GLY A 154 2.36 10.75 -4.51
C GLY A 154 1.43 11.85 -4.03
N HIS A 155 1.87 13.11 -4.05
CA HIS A 155 1.00 14.24 -3.71
C HIS A 155 0.65 15.09 -4.94
N CYS A 156 -0.64 15.32 -5.17
CA CYS A 156 -1.09 16.20 -6.25
C CYS A 156 -1.19 17.64 -5.75
N LYS A 157 -0.33 18.53 -6.26
CA LYS A 157 -0.35 19.96 -5.92
C LYS A 157 -1.60 20.71 -6.42
N VAL A 158 -2.33 20.16 -7.40
CA VAL A 158 -3.51 20.79 -8.01
C VAL A 158 -4.74 20.63 -7.11
N CYS A 159 -5.11 19.39 -6.77
CA CYS A 159 -6.30 19.11 -5.95
C CYS A 159 -5.97 18.73 -4.50
N GLY A 160 -4.70 18.66 -4.13
CA GLY A 160 -4.22 18.32 -2.79
C GLY A 160 -4.43 16.86 -2.38
N SER A 161 -4.85 15.97 -3.29
CA SER A 161 -5.03 14.55 -2.96
C SER A 161 -3.69 13.83 -2.93
N THR A 162 -3.57 12.84 -2.04
CA THR A 162 -2.37 12.03 -1.87
C THR A 162 -2.68 10.57 -2.16
N TRP A 163 -1.92 9.97 -3.08
CA TRP A 163 -1.95 8.55 -3.41
C TRP A 163 -0.87 7.80 -2.65
N PHE A 164 -1.25 6.76 -1.92
CA PHE A 164 -0.34 5.84 -1.26
C PHE A 164 -0.30 4.54 -2.06
N CYS A 165 0.82 4.28 -2.76
CA CYS A 165 0.96 3.09 -3.60
C CYS A 165 0.87 1.81 -2.79
N GLY A 166 0.42 0.73 -3.44
CA GLY A 166 0.38 -0.59 -2.82
C GLY A 166 1.75 -1.10 -2.36
N SER A 167 1.77 -2.12 -1.49
CA SER A 167 3.03 -2.76 -1.04
C SER A 167 3.72 -3.62 -2.10
N GLY A 168 3.11 -3.79 -3.27
CA GLY A 168 3.58 -4.73 -4.28
C GLY A 168 3.29 -6.19 -3.92
N ASP A 169 3.90 -7.11 -4.67
CA ASP A 169 3.72 -8.57 -4.50
C ASP A 169 4.77 -9.21 -3.59
N LEU A 170 5.91 -8.54 -3.38
CA LEU A 170 7.03 -9.00 -2.58
C LEU A 170 7.38 -7.92 -1.56
N ASP A 171 7.78 -8.34 -0.38
CA ASP A 171 8.42 -7.45 0.58
C ASP A 171 9.91 -7.28 0.24
N ALA A 172 10.61 -6.46 1.01
CA ALA A 172 12.03 -6.17 0.78
C ALA A 172 12.94 -7.41 0.92
N SER A 173 12.49 -8.45 1.61
CA SER A 173 13.23 -9.72 1.76
C SER A 173 12.93 -10.72 0.64
N GLY A 174 12.10 -10.35 -0.34
CA GLY A 174 11.62 -11.25 -1.39
C GLY A 174 10.47 -12.16 -0.93
N THR A 175 9.90 -11.92 0.25
CA THR A 175 8.78 -12.71 0.77
C THR A 175 7.48 -12.28 0.10
N LYS A 176 6.73 -13.25 -0.44
CA LYS A 176 5.45 -12.99 -1.11
C LYS A 176 4.40 -12.41 -0.16
N ILE A 177 3.84 -11.26 -0.54
CA ILE A 177 2.73 -10.59 0.13
C ILE A 177 1.43 -11.08 -0.51
N SER A 178 0.61 -11.80 0.26
CA SER A 178 -0.69 -12.25 -0.23
C SER A 178 -1.65 -11.07 -0.42
N GLN A 179 -2.64 -11.21 -1.31
CA GLN A 179 -3.68 -10.18 -1.52
C GLN A 179 -4.41 -9.76 -0.23
N LYS A 180 -4.59 -10.69 0.71
CA LYS A 180 -5.15 -10.40 2.03
C LYS A 180 -4.29 -9.40 2.83
N PHE A 181 -2.97 -9.46 2.67
CA PHE A 181 -2.01 -8.66 3.42
C PHE A 181 -1.67 -7.34 2.75
N LYS A 182 -1.86 -7.18 1.43
CA LYS A 182 -1.73 -5.86 0.78
C LYS A 182 -2.66 -4.81 1.40
N LYS A 183 -3.86 -5.25 1.79
CA LYS A 183 -4.85 -4.45 2.52
C LYS A 183 -4.39 -4.03 3.93
N LEU A 184 -3.34 -4.65 4.47
CA LEU A 184 -2.81 -4.34 5.79
C LEU A 184 -1.79 -3.20 5.78
N THR A 185 -1.31 -2.72 4.63
CA THR A 185 -0.35 -1.60 4.61
C THR A 185 -1.06 -0.27 4.82
N TRP A 186 -1.60 0.34 3.78
CA TRP A 186 -2.15 1.70 3.90
C TRP A 186 -3.58 1.70 4.42
N ARG A 187 -4.42 0.81 3.89
CA ARG A 187 -5.86 0.80 4.19
C ARG A 187 -6.15 0.59 5.67
N ASP A 188 -5.50 -0.41 6.27
CA ASP A 188 -5.67 -0.71 7.69
C ASP A 188 -4.93 0.31 8.58
N ALA A 189 -3.82 0.90 8.13
CA ALA A 189 -3.13 1.98 8.85
C ALA A 189 -4.05 3.18 9.01
N PHE A 190 -4.60 3.69 7.91
CA PHE A 190 -5.50 4.84 7.93
C PHE A 190 -6.79 4.56 8.70
N ARG A 191 -7.36 3.35 8.57
CA ARG A 191 -8.52 2.95 9.39
C ARG A 191 -8.22 3.06 10.89
N ARG A 192 -7.05 2.60 11.33
CA ARG A 192 -6.67 2.63 12.76
C ARG A 192 -6.41 4.06 13.23
N ILE A 193 -5.73 4.86 12.41
CA ILE A 193 -5.48 6.29 12.67
C ILE A 193 -6.81 7.04 12.85
N ARG A 194 -7.83 6.72 12.03
CA ARG A 194 -9.14 7.38 12.13
C ARG A 194 -9.93 6.96 13.36
N LYS A 195 -9.94 5.66 13.68
CA LYS A 195 -10.66 5.10 14.85
C LYS A 195 -10.11 5.56 16.20
N SER A 196 -8.82 5.92 16.29
CA SER A 196 -8.20 6.34 17.54
C SER A 196 -8.63 7.74 18.01
N GLY A 197 -9.21 8.56 17.14
CA GLY A 197 -9.67 9.93 17.46
C GLY A 197 -8.56 10.90 17.90
N ASN A 198 -7.31 10.46 17.92
CA ASN A 198 -6.12 11.26 18.17
C ASN A 198 -4.99 10.68 17.33
N LEU A 199 -4.61 11.43 16.29
CA LEU A 199 -3.61 11.02 15.30
C LEU A 199 -2.32 10.51 15.98
N TRP A 200 -1.92 11.11 17.11
CA TRP A 200 -0.63 10.86 17.78
C TRP A 200 -0.69 10.06 19.10
N LYS A 201 -1.85 9.96 19.80
CA LYS A 201 -1.89 9.26 21.12
C LYS A 201 -1.69 7.75 21.05
N LEU A 202 -1.97 7.13 19.88
CA LEU A 202 -1.74 5.71 19.65
C LEU A 202 -0.39 5.41 18.98
N LEU A 203 0.27 6.45 18.48
CA LEU A 203 1.65 6.39 18.02
C LEU A 203 2.61 6.50 19.22
N GLY A 204 2.26 7.22 20.29
CA GLY A 204 3.13 7.38 21.47
C GLY A 204 3.19 6.25 22.51
N LYS A 205 2.44 5.13 22.40
CA LYS A 205 2.60 3.97 23.29
C LYS A 205 2.30 2.66 22.59
N GLY A 206 3.29 1.77 22.62
CA GLY A 206 3.32 0.45 22.02
C GLY A 206 1.98 -0.29 22.02
N SER A 207 1.49 -0.57 20.82
CA SER A 207 0.78 -1.81 20.59
C SER A 207 1.59 -2.60 19.58
N GLU A 208 2.03 -3.81 19.97
CA GLU A 208 2.89 -4.75 19.23
C GLU A 208 2.30 -5.26 17.89
N ARG A 209 1.31 -4.55 17.32
CA ARG A 209 0.56 -4.97 16.12
C ARG A 209 0.34 -3.83 15.12
N GLY A 210 1.01 -2.68 15.28
CA GLY A 210 0.96 -1.54 14.36
C GLY A 210 1.65 -1.81 13.01
N ILE A 211 1.32 -0.99 12.00
CA ILE A 211 1.99 -0.95 10.67
C ILE A 211 3.18 0.03 10.68
N PHE A 212 3.30 0.77 11.77
CA PHE A 212 4.41 1.66 12.06
C PHE A 212 4.77 1.40 13.53
N GLY A 213 6.05 1.51 13.84
CA GLY A 213 6.53 1.61 15.21
C GLY A 213 5.88 2.80 15.89
N GLY A 214 5.85 2.78 17.22
CA GLY A 214 5.24 3.87 17.97
C GLY A 214 5.94 5.20 17.66
N GLY A 215 5.26 6.14 16.99
CA GLY A 215 5.78 7.48 16.71
C GLY A 215 5.13 8.06 15.46
N ASN A 216 5.53 9.26 15.02
CA ASN A 216 5.05 9.78 13.74
C ASN A 216 5.50 8.85 12.60
N PRO A 217 4.61 8.13 11.90
CA PRO A 217 4.99 7.13 10.92
C PRO A 217 5.76 7.71 9.73
N PHE A 218 5.59 9.01 9.48
CA PHE A 218 6.26 9.74 8.41
C PHE A 218 7.41 10.61 8.92
N GLY A 219 7.67 10.63 10.23
CA GLY A 219 8.74 11.41 10.82
C GLY A 219 10.11 10.79 10.54
N GLU A 220 11.14 11.63 10.49
CA GLU A 220 12.52 11.25 10.18
C GLU A 220 13.04 10.09 11.04
N GLU A 221 12.81 10.14 12.36
CA GLU A 221 13.27 9.11 13.30
C GLU A 221 12.67 7.73 13.00
N GLU A 222 11.35 7.69 12.75
CA GLU A 222 10.63 6.44 12.50
C GLU A 222 10.96 5.88 11.10
N GLN A 223 11.03 6.75 10.09
CA GLN A 223 11.44 6.36 8.74
C GLN A 223 12.88 5.85 8.70
N SER A 224 13.78 6.43 9.51
CA SER A 224 15.15 5.93 9.69
C SER A 224 15.16 4.56 10.36
N ARG A 225 14.38 4.38 11.44
CA ARG A 225 14.25 3.09 12.14
C ARG A 225 13.74 1.99 11.22
N LEU A 226 12.71 2.28 10.43
CA LEU A 226 12.13 1.35 9.46
C LEU A 226 13.11 1.00 8.35
N ARG A 227 13.85 2.00 7.83
CA ARG A 227 14.91 1.77 6.84
C ARG A 227 15.98 0.83 7.37
N GLU A 228 16.45 1.03 8.60
CA GLU A 228 17.42 0.12 9.20
C GLU A 228 16.85 -1.31 9.39
N SER A 229 15.60 -1.42 9.83
CA SER A 229 14.88 -2.70 9.94
C SER A 229 14.84 -3.43 8.59
N ARG A 230 14.53 -2.68 7.52
CA ARG A 230 14.52 -3.17 6.13
C ARG A 230 15.88 -3.69 5.70
N LEU A 231 16.92 -2.87 5.84
CA LEU A 231 18.28 -3.24 5.44
C LEU A 231 18.77 -4.48 6.20
N ARG A 232 18.51 -4.57 7.51
CA ARG A 232 18.88 -5.75 8.32
C ARG A 232 18.26 -7.06 7.80
N ALA A 233 17.02 -7.05 7.31
CA ALA A 233 16.47 -8.30 6.76
C ALA A 233 16.98 -8.62 5.36
N ILE A 234 17.29 -7.60 4.54
CA ILE A 234 17.95 -7.82 3.25
C ILE A 234 19.30 -8.49 3.47
N ASP A 235 20.10 -7.97 4.41
CA ASP A 235 21.39 -8.56 4.79
C ASP A 235 21.21 -9.99 5.30
N TRP A 236 20.24 -10.23 6.18
CA TRP A 236 19.96 -11.57 6.70
C TRP A 236 19.58 -12.59 5.61
N VAL A 237 18.78 -12.18 4.62
CA VAL A 237 18.44 -13.05 3.49
C VAL A 237 19.68 -13.32 2.64
N THR A 238 20.47 -12.29 2.36
CA THR A 238 21.69 -12.40 1.56
C THR A 238 22.69 -13.34 2.23
N GLU A 239 22.97 -13.17 3.52
CA GLU A 239 23.83 -14.06 4.31
C GLU A 239 23.31 -15.51 4.33
N ARG A 240 21.98 -15.69 4.35
CA ARG A 240 21.36 -17.02 4.32
C ARG A 240 21.54 -17.68 2.97
N GLU A 241 21.32 -16.96 1.87
CA GLU A 241 21.53 -17.44 0.51
C GLU A 241 22.99 -17.81 0.27
N GLU A 242 23.93 -16.96 0.69
CA GLU A 242 25.36 -17.26 0.64
C GLU A 242 25.73 -18.51 1.44
N ARG A 243 25.15 -18.67 2.63
CA ARG A 243 25.35 -19.85 3.47
C ARG A 243 24.80 -21.12 2.82
N ASP A 244 23.63 -21.03 2.19
CA ASP A 244 23.02 -22.16 1.51
C ASP A 244 23.78 -22.50 0.21
N ASP A 245 24.25 -21.52 -0.57
CA ASP A 245 25.14 -21.75 -1.73
C ASP A 245 26.49 -22.36 -1.31
N ALA A 246 27.06 -21.88 -0.20
CA ALA A 246 28.30 -22.41 0.35
C ALA A 246 28.17 -23.87 0.80
N ARG A 247 26.95 -24.37 1.05
CA ARG A 247 26.66 -25.79 1.34
C ARG A 247 26.53 -26.64 0.07
N LEU A 248 26.34 -26.03 -1.10
CA LEU A 248 26.19 -26.73 -2.36
C LEU A 248 27.53 -27.16 -2.97
N CYS A 249 27.49 -28.25 -3.73
CA CYS A 249 28.61 -28.78 -4.50
C CYS A 249 29.12 -27.76 -5.52
N ARG A 250 30.44 -27.62 -5.65
CA ARG A 250 31.08 -26.74 -6.63
C ARG A 250 31.22 -27.34 -8.04
N TYR A 251 30.78 -28.58 -8.26
CA TYR A 251 30.85 -29.20 -9.58
C TYR A 251 29.89 -28.52 -10.55
N VAL A 252 30.39 -28.20 -11.73
CA VAL A 252 29.65 -27.68 -12.88
C VAL A 252 29.76 -28.70 -14.00
N ASP A 253 28.65 -29.07 -14.60
CA ASP A 253 28.63 -30.04 -15.71
C ASP A 253 29.01 -29.40 -17.05
N SER A 254 29.03 -30.21 -18.12
CA SER A 254 29.37 -29.76 -19.47
C SER A 254 28.37 -28.76 -20.06
N SER A 255 27.15 -28.67 -19.53
CA SER A 255 26.16 -27.66 -19.90
C SER A 255 26.36 -26.33 -19.15
N GLY A 256 27.27 -26.29 -18.17
CA GLY A 256 27.45 -25.11 -17.31
C GLY A 256 26.51 -25.09 -16.10
N GLU A 257 25.73 -26.15 -15.86
CA GLU A 257 24.84 -26.23 -14.70
C GLU A 257 25.59 -26.70 -13.45
N ARG A 258 25.44 -25.96 -12.35
CA ARG A 258 26.04 -26.31 -11.06
C ARG A 258 25.22 -27.40 -10.35
N CYS A 259 25.91 -28.37 -9.78
CA CYS A 259 25.28 -29.42 -9.00
C CYS A 259 24.59 -28.86 -7.74
N ASN A 260 23.27 -29.07 -7.64
CA ASN A 260 22.44 -28.66 -6.51
C ASN A 260 22.52 -29.56 -5.25
N LYS A 261 23.48 -30.50 -5.21
CA LYS A 261 23.63 -31.40 -4.05
C LYS A 261 24.51 -30.78 -2.98
N SER A 262 24.17 -31.02 -1.72
CA SER A 262 25.00 -30.62 -0.59
C SER A 262 26.38 -31.30 -0.61
N LYS A 263 27.38 -30.57 -0.12
CA LYS A 263 28.73 -31.09 0.16
C LYS A 263 28.67 -32.29 1.11
N SER A 264 29.53 -33.27 0.89
CA SER A 264 29.51 -34.53 1.66
C SER A 264 29.91 -34.36 3.13
N GLN A 265 30.77 -33.39 3.44
CA GLN A 265 31.26 -33.10 4.78
C GLN A 265 31.74 -31.64 4.90
N LYS A 266 31.88 -31.16 6.15
CA LYS A 266 32.40 -29.83 6.44
C LYS A 266 33.86 -29.73 5.95
N GLY A 267 34.14 -28.78 5.06
CA GLY A 267 35.45 -28.61 4.39
C GLY A 267 35.59 -29.30 3.03
N SER A 268 34.61 -30.09 2.58
CA SER A 268 34.58 -30.62 1.20
C SER A 268 34.05 -29.57 0.23
N ASP A 269 34.61 -29.51 -0.98
CA ASP A 269 34.08 -28.70 -2.08
C ASP A 269 33.03 -29.43 -2.92
N TYR A 270 32.94 -30.76 -2.78
CA TYR A 270 32.12 -31.61 -3.63
C TYR A 270 31.16 -32.49 -2.83
N CYS A 271 30.05 -32.89 -3.48
CA CYS A 271 29.17 -33.92 -2.97
C CYS A 271 29.79 -35.32 -3.17
N TYR A 272 29.16 -36.34 -2.61
CA TYR A 272 29.65 -37.73 -2.70
C TYR A 272 29.81 -38.24 -4.15
N LYS A 273 29.05 -37.70 -5.11
CA LYS A 273 29.14 -38.08 -6.54
C LYS A 273 30.34 -37.45 -7.26
N HIS A 274 30.72 -36.24 -6.85
CA HIS A 274 31.74 -35.43 -7.54
C HIS A 274 33.04 -35.32 -6.75
N ARG A 275 33.19 -36.08 -5.66
CA ARG A 275 34.44 -36.11 -4.91
C ARG A 275 35.57 -36.63 -5.82
N PRO A 276 36.75 -35.99 -5.82
CA PRO A 276 37.93 -36.56 -6.45
C PRO A 276 38.22 -37.95 -5.90
N LYS A 277 38.68 -38.86 -6.76
CA LYS A 277 39.11 -40.20 -6.35
C LYS A 277 40.45 -40.15 -5.63
#